data_AF-M6RDL3-F1
#
_entry.id   AF-M6RDL3-F1
#
_cell.length_a   1.000
_cell.length_b   1.000
_cell.length_c   1.000
_cell.angle_alpha   90.00
_cell.angle_beta   90.00
_cell.angle_gamma   90.00
#
_symmetry.space_group_name_H-M   'P 1'
#
loop_
_entity.id
_entity.type
_entity.pdbx_description
1 polymer ?
#
loop_
_entity_poly.entity_id
_entity_poly.type
_entity_poly.pdbx_seq_one_letter_code
_entity_poly.pdbx_strand_id
1 'polypeptide(L)'
;MSWNFPKFKASLHRRWEYLLPTGSVNETERIARKVVSESYLPKTQIPFLKIQHGKILLENANFRQALELLVRIPWVRDFRLNLGMFPFKKSFTFEGFENALRKSNILPEEWGLRFRSQVKGQNQWNSGNLQTLWESSIPLSSRIKTTELSALLVENEIILNLSLSGEPLNQRGNFIPLSKSAPIREDLARFIIQKMHHILPDPDGIFVPFAGTGTFVREAVDSILGIGFTHYTRNYLFQDMEEFPNTTWDFLKRKF
;
A
#
# COMPACT_ATOMS: atom_id res chain seq x y z
N MET A 1 16.67 -22.47 -4.92
CA MET A 1 16.84 -21.34 -3.98
C MET A 1 16.05 -21.68 -2.72
N SER A 2 16.54 -21.37 -1.52
CA SER A 2 15.75 -21.57 -0.29
C SER A 2 15.30 -20.22 0.23
N TRP A 3 13.98 -20.01 0.30
CA TRP A 3 13.41 -18.77 0.82
C TRP A 3 13.47 -18.76 2.35
N ASN A 4 14.12 -17.75 2.91
CA ASN A 4 14.17 -17.54 4.35
C ASN A 4 13.90 -16.07 4.67
N PHE A 5 12.72 -15.81 5.22
CA PHE A 5 12.34 -14.48 5.70
C PHE A 5 12.44 -14.45 7.23
N PRO A 6 13.06 -13.42 7.82
CA PRO A 6 13.11 -13.28 9.27
C PRO A 6 11.70 -13.12 9.82
N LYS A 7 11.43 -13.71 10.99
CA LYS A 7 10.14 -13.58 11.69
C LYS A 7 9.74 -12.10 11.76
N PHE A 8 8.52 -11.80 11.33
CA PHE A 8 8.01 -10.46 11.35
C PHE A 8 7.83 -10.00 12.80
N LYS A 9 8.21 -8.74 13.05
CA LYS A 9 8.15 -8.08 14.35
C LYS A 9 7.85 -6.60 14.10
N ALA A 10 6.84 -6.06 14.79
CA ALA A 10 6.38 -4.70 14.56
C ALA A 10 7.43 -3.63 14.91
N SER A 11 8.31 -3.94 15.86
CA SER A 11 9.39 -3.06 16.32
C SER A 11 10.57 -3.00 15.34
N LEU A 12 10.76 -4.01 14.48
CA LEU A 12 11.89 -4.04 13.56
C LEU A 12 11.71 -3.02 12.45
N HIS A 13 12.82 -2.36 12.12
CA HIS A 13 12.86 -1.36 11.05
C HIS A 13 12.88 -2.03 9.69
N ARG A 14 12.04 -1.54 8.80
CA ARG A 14 11.82 -2.10 7.46
C ARG A 14 11.73 -0.98 6.43
N ARG A 15 11.74 -1.38 5.17
CA ARG A 15 11.44 -0.53 4.02
C ARG A 15 9.97 -0.74 3.64
N TRP A 16 9.22 0.35 3.65
CA TRP A 16 7.81 0.41 3.29
C TRP A 16 7.64 1.19 2.00
N GLU A 17 6.71 0.78 1.17
CA GLU A 17 6.41 1.43 -0.11
C GLU A 17 4.94 1.88 -0.14
N TYR A 18 4.73 3.12 -0.55
CA TYR A 18 3.42 3.75 -0.69
C TYR A 18 3.23 4.12 -2.15
N LEU A 19 2.34 3.40 -2.84
CA LEU A 19 1.99 3.75 -4.21
C LEU A 19 1.05 4.95 -4.21
N LEU A 20 1.26 5.86 -5.15
CA LEU A 20 0.55 7.12 -5.21
C LEU A 20 -0.24 7.30 -6.52
N PRO A 21 -1.29 8.13 -6.54
CA PRO A 21 -1.93 8.56 -7.76
C PRO A 21 -1.00 9.41 -8.62
N THR A 22 -1.21 9.33 -9.93
CA THR A 22 -0.42 10.07 -10.92
C THR A 22 -0.48 11.57 -10.62
N GLY A 23 0.66 12.25 -10.70
CA GLY A 23 0.74 13.70 -10.46
C GLY A 23 0.67 14.13 -8.99
N SER A 24 0.60 13.20 -8.03
CA SER A 24 0.52 13.53 -6.60
C SER A 24 1.86 13.54 -5.86
N VAL A 25 2.93 13.06 -6.48
CA VAL A 25 4.21 12.76 -5.81
C VAL A 25 4.79 13.97 -5.06
N ASN A 26 4.93 15.13 -5.72
CA ASN A 26 5.59 16.31 -5.12
C ASN A 26 4.85 16.84 -3.89
N GLU A 27 3.52 16.93 -3.98
CA GLU A 27 2.71 17.42 -2.87
C GLU A 27 2.65 16.39 -1.74
N THR A 28 2.58 15.10 -2.09
CA THR A 28 2.63 14.02 -1.11
C THR A 28 3.97 13.98 -0.39
N GLU A 29 5.09 14.24 -1.07
CA GLU A 29 6.41 14.34 -0.47
C GLU A 29 6.45 15.43 0.61
N ARG A 30 5.95 16.63 0.29
CA ARG A 30 5.89 17.76 1.23
C ARG A 30 5.14 17.37 2.50
N ILE A 31 3.99 16.72 2.34
CA ILE A 31 3.16 16.27 3.45
C ILE A 31 3.84 15.14 4.21
N ALA A 32 4.42 14.14 3.53
CA ALA A 32 5.13 13.02 4.14
C ALA A 32 6.33 13.49 4.98
N ARG A 33 7.10 14.47 4.50
CA ARG A 33 8.20 15.08 5.25
C ARG A 33 7.69 15.72 6.55
N LYS A 34 6.57 16.44 6.48
CA LYS A 34 5.90 17.02 7.65
C LYS A 34 5.43 15.95 8.63
N VAL A 35 4.84 14.85 8.14
CA VAL A 35 4.41 13.71 8.98
C VAL A 35 5.60 13.11 9.72
N VAL A 36 6.71 12.87 9.04
CA VAL A 36 7.92 12.31 9.66
C VAL A 36 8.54 13.26 10.68
N SER A 37 8.56 14.57 10.41
CA SER A 37 9.08 15.57 11.36
C SER A 37 8.16 15.78 12.57
N GLU A 38 6.84 15.71 12.36
CA GLU A 38 5.80 15.94 13.36
C GLU A 38 5.04 14.64 13.67
N SER A 39 5.78 13.57 13.92
CA SER A 39 5.20 12.28 14.25
C SER A 39 4.46 12.35 15.59
N TYR A 40 3.26 11.78 15.64
CA TYR A 40 2.49 11.62 16.87
C TYR A 40 3.05 10.53 17.78
N LEU A 41 3.89 9.65 17.23
CA LEU A 41 4.45 8.51 17.92
C LEU A 41 5.84 8.84 18.48
N PRO A 42 6.24 8.24 19.62
CA PRO A 42 7.56 8.46 20.19
C PRO A 42 8.66 8.19 19.15
N LYS A 43 9.57 9.16 18.98
CA LYS A 43 10.71 9.04 18.08
C LYS A 43 11.79 8.17 18.71
N THR A 44 11.71 6.85 18.51
CA THR A 44 12.83 5.95 18.84
C THR A 44 13.97 6.09 17.83
N GLN A 45 13.63 6.38 16.57
CA GLN A 45 14.56 6.67 15.48
C GLN A 45 13.86 7.50 14.40
N ILE A 46 14.62 8.23 13.59
CA ILE A 46 14.11 9.10 12.52
C ILE A 46 14.11 8.31 11.19
N PRO A 47 12.93 8.00 10.62
CA PRO A 47 12.82 7.42 9.29
C PRO A 47 13.36 8.34 8.20
N PHE A 48 13.75 7.76 7.07
CA PHE A 48 14.09 8.54 5.88
C PHE A 48 13.15 8.27 4.72
N LEU A 49 12.84 9.33 3.97
CA LEU A 49 11.96 9.30 2.81
C LEU A 49 12.78 9.31 1.53
N LYS A 50 12.51 8.37 0.64
CA LYS A 50 13.05 8.35 -0.72
C LYS A 50 11.90 8.40 -1.72
N ILE A 51 11.99 9.34 -2.66
CA ILE A 51 10.95 9.57 -3.66
C ILE A 51 11.32 8.86 -4.95
N GLN A 52 10.33 8.19 -5.55
CA GLN A 52 10.45 7.57 -6.86
C GLN A 52 9.21 7.87 -7.69
N HIS A 53 9.29 7.66 -9.00
CA HIS A 53 8.16 7.92 -9.89
C HIS A 53 6.93 7.09 -9.47
N GLY A 54 5.87 7.78 -9.05
CA GLY A 54 4.59 7.18 -8.65
C GLY A 54 4.56 6.54 -7.25
N LYS A 55 5.59 6.71 -6.42
CA LYS A 55 5.63 6.13 -5.07
C LYS A 55 6.59 6.82 -4.09
N ILE A 56 6.34 6.60 -2.81
CA ILE A 56 7.23 6.99 -1.71
C ILE A 56 7.77 5.73 -1.03
N LEU A 57 9.07 5.74 -0.74
CA LEU A 57 9.70 4.74 0.12
C LEU A 57 9.97 5.36 1.49
N LEU A 58 9.48 4.70 2.54
CA LEU A 58 9.80 5.01 3.92
C LEU A 58 10.76 3.94 4.42
N GLU A 59 11.99 4.34 4.72
CA GLU A 59 13.04 3.45 5.15
C GLU A 59 13.43 3.71 6.60
N ASN A 60 14.00 2.68 7.24
CA ASN A 60 14.34 2.70 8.66
C ASN A 60 13.15 3.07 9.57
N ALA A 61 11.96 2.58 9.22
CA ALA A 61 10.74 2.80 9.99
C ALA A 61 10.19 1.48 10.53
N ASN A 62 9.69 1.52 11.76
CA ASN A 62 8.91 0.41 12.32
C ASN A 62 7.47 0.43 11.80
N PHE A 63 6.69 -0.60 12.15
CA PHE A 63 5.31 -0.75 11.65
C PHE A 63 4.40 0.40 12.10
N ARG A 64 4.60 0.91 13.32
CA ARG A 64 3.78 1.99 13.89
C ARG A 64 3.96 3.30 13.11
N GLN A 65 5.21 3.65 12.81
CA GLN A 65 5.57 4.81 11.99
C GLN A 65 5.03 4.68 10.56
N ALA A 66 5.09 3.47 10.00
CA ALA A 66 4.56 3.19 8.68
C ALA A 66 3.02 3.37 8.61
N LEU A 67 2.31 2.93 9.65
CA LEU A 67 0.85 3.12 9.76
C LEU A 67 0.48 4.59 9.96
N GLU A 68 1.26 5.35 10.74
CA GLU A 68 1.01 6.79 10.88
C GLU A 68 1.08 7.49 9.52
N LEU A 69 2.12 7.20 8.72
CA LEU A 69 2.24 7.79 7.39
C LEU A 69 1.09 7.38 6.46
N LEU A 70 0.65 6.12 6.54
CA LEU A 70 -0.50 5.62 5.79
C LEU A 70 -1.77 6.39 6.12
N VAL A 71 -2.11 6.51 7.40
CA VAL A 71 -3.37 7.15 7.85
C VAL A 71 -3.38 8.64 7.52
N ARG A 72 -2.23 9.31 7.60
CA ARG A 72 -2.09 10.75 7.35
C ARG A 72 -2.09 11.13 5.87
N ILE A 73 -2.07 10.15 4.96
CA ILE A 73 -2.05 10.35 3.51
C ILE A 73 -3.18 9.51 2.89
N PRO A 74 -4.44 9.98 2.95
CA PRO A 74 -5.61 9.17 2.59
C PRO A 74 -5.72 8.85 1.09
N TRP A 75 -4.89 9.44 0.24
CA TRP A 75 -4.81 9.15 -1.20
C TRP A 75 -3.71 8.13 -1.56
N VAL A 76 -3.09 7.44 -0.59
CA VAL A 76 -2.23 6.30 -0.91
C VAL A 76 -3.08 5.23 -1.61
N ARG A 77 -2.56 4.69 -2.72
CA ARG A 77 -3.20 3.65 -3.54
C ARG A 77 -2.92 2.25 -3.03
N ASP A 78 -1.73 2.02 -2.53
CA ASP A 78 -1.32 0.73 -1.99
C ASP A 78 -0.19 0.93 -0.97
N PHE A 79 -0.22 0.14 0.10
CA PHE A 79 0.77 0.10 1.17
C PHE A 79 1.46 -1.26 1.16
N ARG A 80 2.78 -1.26 0.98
CA ARG A 80 3.55 -2.47 0.69
C ARG A 80 4.74 -2.62 1.63
N LEU A 81 5.04 -3.87 1.95
CA LEU A 81 6.27 -4.28 2.59
C LEU A 81 7.28 -4.71 1.52
N ASN A 82 8.48 -4.12 1.53
CA ASN A 82 9.58 -4.61 0.72
C ASN A 82 10.15 -5.89 1.36
N LEU A 83 10.11 -7.00 0.63
CA LEU A 83 10.62 -8.30 1.09
C LEU A 83 12.12 -8.45 0.81
N GLY A 84 12.66 -7.64 -0.10
CA GLY A 84 14.07 -7.60 -0.43
C GLY A 84 14.32 -7.57 -1.94
N MET A 85 15.61 -7.64 -2.25
CA MET A 85 16.15 -7.75 -3.59
C MET A 85 16.96 -9.03 -3.67
N PHE A 86 16.70 -9.83 -4.69
CA PHE A 86 17.24 -11.18 -4.82
C PHE A 86 17.95 -11.34 -6.16
N PRO A 87 19.09 -12.04 -6.22
CA PRO A 87 19.73 -12.38 -7.48
C PRO A 87 18.80 -13.24 -8.34
N PHE A 88 18.59 -12.82 -9.59
CA PHE A 88 17.76 -13.52 -10.57
C PHE A 88 18.65 -14.22 -11.59
N LYS A 89 18.68 -15.55 -11.53
CA LYS A 89 19.50 -16.43 -12.39
C LYS A 89 18.60 -17.48 -13.04
N LYS A 90 19.10 -18.24 -14.01
CA LYS A 90 18.35 -19.32 -14.68
C LYS A 90 17.73 -20.35 -13.72
N SER A 91 18.35 -20.58 -12.56
CA SER A 91 17.86 -21.50 -11.52
C SER A 91 16.91 -20.84 -10.50
N PHE A 92 16.47 -19.61 -10.74
CA PHE A 92 15.52 -18.92 -9.87
C PHE A 92 14.16 -19.63 -9.89
N THR A 93 13.55 -19.76 -8.72
CA THR A 93 12.24 -20.42 -8.53
C THR A 93 11.50 -19.80 -7.35
N PHE A 94 10.16 -19.76 -7.43
CA PHE A 94 9.30 -19.35 -6.33
C PHE A 94 8.87 -20.53 -5.44
N GLU A 95 9.39 -21.73 -5.69
CA GLU A 95 9.06 -22.92 -4.89
C GLU A 95 9.35 -22.67 -3.40
N GLY A 96 8.35 -22.94 -2.55
CA GLY A 96 8.44 -22.72 -1.11
C GLY A 96 8.38 -21.25 -0.65
N PHE A 97 8.23 -20.29 -1.57
CA PHE A 97 8.14 -18.86 -1.24
C PHE A 97 6.97 -18.55 -0.31
N GLU A 98 5.77 -19.01 -0.66
CA GLU A 98 4.56 -18.78 0.15
C GLU A 98 4.70 -19.40 1.54
N ASN A 99 5.20 -20.64 1.62
CA ASN A 99 5.47 -21.30 2.90
C ASN A 99 6.48 -20.52 3.76
N ALA A 100 7.50 -19.92 3.16
CA ALA A 100 8.46 -19.08 3.88
C ALA A 100 7.82 -17.78 4.40
N LEU A 101 6.90 -17.16 3.65
CA LEU A 101 6.14 -16.00 4.12
C LEU A 101 5.21 -16.34 5.28
N ARG A 102 4.56 -17.51 5.25
CA ARG A 102 3.72 -18.00 6.35
C ARG A 102 4.54 -18.28 7.60
N LYS A 103 5.66 -19.01 7.47
CA LYS A 103 6.59 -19.29 8.57
C LYS A 103 7.19 -18.03 9.22
N SER A 104 7.29 -16.94 8.47
CA SER A 104 7.76 -15.65 8.98
C SER A 104 6.64 -14.76 9.54
N ASN A 105 5.39 -15.22 9.53
CA ASN A 105 4.21 -14.50 10.01
C ASN A 105 3.96 -13.18 9.25
N ILE A 106 4.43 -13.11 8.00
CA ILE A 106 4.16 -11.99 7.09
C ILE A 106 2.82 -12.20 6.36
N LEU A 107 2.54 -13.44 5.96
CA LEU A 107 1.31 -13.81 5.23
C LEU A 107 0.41 -14.67 6.13
N PRO A 108 -0.75 -14.16 6.60
CA PRO A 108 -1.68 -14.95 7.40
C PRO A 108 -2.34 -16.08 6.58
N GLU A 109 -2.76 -17.16 7.26
CA GLU A 109 -3.27 -18.40 6.63
C GLU A 109 -4.43 -18.21 5.65
N GLU A 110 -5.32 -17.25 5.93
CA GLU A 110 -6.52 -16.97 5.12
C GLU A 110 -6.23 -16.19 3.82
N TRP A 111 -5.01 -15.67 3.65
CA TRP A 111 -4.64 -14.82 2.51
C TRP A 111 -3.88 -15.61 1.44
N GLY A 112 -4.38 -15.55 0.21
CA GLY A 112 -3.69 -16.00 -1.01
C GLY A 112 -2.91 -14.87 -1.68
N LEU A 113 -2.02 -15.25 -2.60
CA LEU A 113 -1.17 -14.32 -3.35
C LEU A 113 -1.61 -14.24 -4.82
N ARG A 114 -1.90 -13.02 -5.28
CA ARG A 114 -1.98 -12.67 -6.70
C ARG A 114 -0.62 -12.14 -7.15
N PHE A 115 -0.07 -12.70 -8.20
CA PHE A 115 1.23 -12.28 -8.71
C PHE A 115 1.09 -11.17 -9.73
N ARG A 116 1.96 -10.16 -9.61
CA ARG A 116 2.10 -9.10 -10.58
C ARG A 116 3.56 -8.92 -10.96
N SER A 117 3.91 -9.39 -12.14
CA SER A 117 5.25 -9.23 -12.71
C SER A 117 5.41 -7.90 -13.45
N GLN A 118 6.57 -7.29 -13.33
CA GLN A 118 7.05 -6.19 -14.16
C GLN A 118 8.51 -6.45 -14.51
N VAL A 119 8.89 -6.16 -15.76
CA VAL A 119 10.28 -6.20 -16.21
C VAL A 119 10.66 -4.82 -16.70
N LYS A 120 11.81 -4.30 -16.27
CA LYS A 120 12.39 -3.05 -16.76
C LYS A 120 13.79 -3.29 -17.31
N GLY A 121 14.17 -2.48 -18.30
CA GLY A 121 15.45 -2.56 -18.97
C GLY A 121 15.49 -3.63 -20.07
N GLN A 122 16.67 -3.80 -20.68
CA GLN A 122 16.90 -4.87 -21.65
C GLN A 122 17.14 -6.17 -20.89
N ASN A 123 16.15 -7.05 -20.95
CA ASN A 123 16.17 -8.35 -20.29
C ASN A 123 15.76 -9.44 -21.28
N GLN A 124 16.36 -10.63 -21.17
CA GLN A 124 15.93 -11.81 -21.93
C GLN A 124 14.55 -12.31 -21.47
N TRP A 125 14.12 -11.88 -20.28
CA TRP A 125 12.85 -12.22 -19.67
C TRP A 125 11.81 -11.16 -19.96
N ASN A 126 10.57 -11.56 -20.15
CA ASN A 126 9.41 -10.66 -20.16
C ASN A 126 8.46 -10.98 -18.98
N SER A 127 7.44 -10.14 -18.80
CA SER A 127 6.45 -10.32 -17.73
C SER A 127 5.73 -11.67 -17.82
N GLY A 128 5.40 -12.13 -19.03
CA GLY A 128 4.77 -13.43 -19.25
C GLY A 128 5.64 -14.60 -18.76
N ASN A 129 6.95 -14.56 -19.02
CA ASN A 129 7.87 -15.60 -18.53
C ASN A 129 7.92 -15.65 -16.99
N LEU A 130 7.94 -14.49 -16.33
CA LEU A 130 7.90 -14.42 -14.87
C LEU A 130 6.56 -14.93 -14.31
N GLN A 131 5.46 -14.63 -14.99
CA GLN A 131 4.13 -15.12 -14.63
C GLN A 131 4.09 -16.66 -14.70
N THR A 132 4.58 -17.25 -15.78
CA THR A 132 4.66 -18.73 -15.91
C THR A 132 5.58 -19.35 -14.84
N LEU A 133 6.67 -18.68 -14.49
CA LEU A 133 7.57 -19.14 -13.42
C LEU A 133 6.87 -19.14 -12.06
N TRP A 134 6.05 -18.13 -11.78
CA TRP A 134 5.21 -18.08 -10.58
C TRP A 134 4.17 -19.21 -10.57
N GLU A 135 3.41 -19.34 -11.65
CA GLU A 135 2.31 -20.32 -11.77
C GLU A 135 2.78 -21.77 -11.69
N SER A 136 4.00 -22.06 -12.17
CA SER A 136 4.60 -23.39 -12.05
C SER A 136 5.12 -23.70 -10.64
N SER A 137 5.35 -22.69 -9.81
CA SER A 137 5.95 -22.83 -8.48
C SER A 137 4.94 -22.79 -7.33
N ILE A 138 3.76 -22.21 -7.56
CA ILE A 138 2.75 -21.94 -6.54
C ILE A 138 1.47 -22.70 -6.89
N PRO A 139 0.98 -23.59 -6.03
CA PRO A 139 -0.29 -24.27 -6.26
C PRO A 139 -1.42 -23.25 -6.38
N LEU A 140 -2.44 -23.54 -7.21
CA LEU A 140 -3.67 -22.75 -7.26
C LEU A 140 -4.30 -22.69 -5.86
N SER A 141 -4.18 -21.55 -5.19
CA SER A 141 -4.79 -21.33 -3.88
C SER A 141 -6.25 -20.89 -4.06
N SER A 142 -7.21 -21.66 -3.54
CA SER A 142 -8.63 -21.30 -3.50
C SER A 142 -8.98 -20.51 -2.24
N ARG A 143 -8.13 -19.54 -1.86
CA ARG A 143 -8.28 -18.78 -0.61
C ARG A 143 -9.32 -17.66 -0.77
N ILE A 144 -10.01 -17.35 0.34
CA ILE A 144 -11.13 -16.39 0.36
C ILE A 144 -10.64 -14.95 0.21
N LYS A 145 -9.51 -14.59 0.86
CA LYS A 145 -8.89 -13.27 0.76
C LYS A 145 -7.64 -13.33 -0.12
N THR A 146 -7.36 -12.26 -0.86
CA THR A 146 -6.15 -12.19 -1.70
C THR A 146 -5.40 -10.88 -1.53
N THR A 147 -4.08 -10.94 -1.63
CA THR A 147 -3.20 -9.76 -1.69
C THR A 147 -2.27 -9.84 -2.90
N GLU A 148 -1.66 -8.73 -3.29
CA GLU A 148 -0.72 -8.68 -4.42
C GLU A 148 0.74 -8.91 -3.96
N LEU A 149 1.42 -9.88 -4.59
CA LEU A 149 2.88 -9.94 -4.64
C LEU A 149 3.36 -9.27 -5.93
N SER A 150 4.03 -8.14 -5.79
CA SER A 150 4.64 -7.42 -6.91
C SER A 150 6.10 -7.83 -7.06
N ALA A 151 6.45 -8.32 -8.25
CA ALA A 151 7.80 -8.67 -8.63
C ALA A 151 8.29 -7.74 -9.73
N LEU A 152 9.36 -7.00 -9.45
CA LEU A 152 10.02 -6.14 -10.43
C LEU A 152 11.40 -6.71 -10.74
N LEU A 153 11.58 -7.21 -11.97
CA LEU A 153 12.87 -7.64 -12.50
C LEU A 153 13.57 -6.44 -13.17
N VAL A 154 14.78 -6.14 -12.70
CA VAL A 154 15.69 -5.15 -13.29
C VAL A 154 17.02 -5.86 -13.50
N GLU A 155 17.43 -5.98 -14.75
CA GLU A 155 18.63 -6.75 -15.12
C GLU A 155 18.65 -8.15 -14.47
N ASN A 156 19.66 -8.43 -13.62
CA ASN A 156 19.84 -9.71 -12.94
C ASN A 156 19.33 -9.71 -11.49
N GLU A 157 18.45 -8.78 -11.12
CA GLU A 157 17.91 -8.66 -9.77
C GLU A 157 16.38 -8.54 -9.78
N ILE A 158 15.73 -9.29 -8.89
CA ILE A 158 14.28 -9.24 -8.69
C ILE A 158 13.97 -8.61 -7.33
N ILE A 159 13.17 -7.55 -7.35
CA ILE A 159 12.68 -6.86 -6.17
C ILE A 159 11.26 -7.35 -5.89
N LEU A 160 11.03 -7.85 -4.68
CA LEU A 160 9.74 -8.39 -4.27
C LEU A 160 9.10 -7.49 -3.21
N ASN A 161 7.83 -7.13 -3.44
CA ASN A 161 7.03 -6.33 -2.52
C ASN A 161 5.68 -6.99 -2.31
N LEU A 162 5.25 -7.10 -1.05
CA LEU A 162 3.94 -7.63 -0.69
C LEU A 162 3.01 -6.47 -0.33
N SER A 163 1.85 -6.39 -0.99
CA SER A 163 0.79 -5.49 -0.54
C SER A 163 0.26 -5.95 0.82
N LEU A 164 0.16 -5.00 1.74
CA LEU A 164 -0.46 -5.19 3.04
C LEU A 164 -1.90 -4.66 3.07
N SER A 165 -2.34 -4.00 2.00
CA SER A 165 -3.69 -3.45 1.87
C SER A 165 -4.75 -4.52 1.60
N GLY A 166 -4.33 -5.67 1.05
CA GLY A 166 -5.23 -6.65 0.45
C GLY A 166 -5.72 -6.12 -0.90
N GLU A 167 -6.98 -5.71 -0.97
CA GLU A 167 -7.48 -4.95 -2.12
C GLU A 167 -6.82 -3.56 -2.20
N PRO A 168 -6.74 -2.94 -3.40
CA PRO A 168 -6.25 -1.57 -3.55
C PRO A 168 -6.95 -0.57 -2.61
N LEU A 169 -6.22 0.39 -2.07
CA LEU A 169 -6.71 1.34 -1.06
C LEU A 169 -7.71 2.37 -1.59
N ASN A 170 -7.81 2.53 -2.91
CA ASN A 170 -8.87 3.34 -3.52
C ASN A 170 -10.25 2.68 -3.33
N GLN A 171 -10.34 1.35 -3.17
CA GLN A 171 -11.61 0.71 -2.82
C GLN A 171 -11.97 1.01 -1.35
N ARG A 172 -12.73 2.06 -1.06
CA ARG A 172 -13.01 2.53 0.32
C ARG A 172 -13.95 1.64 1.14
N GLY A 173 -14.09 0.36 0.80
CA GLY A 173 -15.05 -0.56 1.40
C GLY A 173 -16.43 -0.45 0.74
N ASN A 174 -17.46 -0.20 1.53
CA ASN A 174 -18.88 -0.26 1.12
C ASN A 174 -19.35 0.91 0.24
N PHE A 175 -18.48 1.50 -0.59
CA PHE A 175 -18.89 2.54 -1.51
C PHE A 175 -19.78 1.95 -2.61
N ILE A 176 -21.04 2.39 -2.64
CA ILE A 176 -22.00 2.02 -3.68
C ILE A 176 -22.10 3.21 -4.64
N PRO A 177 -21.64 3.07 -5.90
CA PRO A 177 -21.65 4.19 -6.85
C PRO A 177 -23.09 4.56 -7.25
N LEU A 178 -23.34 5.86 -7.44
CA LEU A 178 -24.66 6.39 -7.85
C LEU A 178 -25.05 6.02 -9.29
N SER A 179 -24.08 5.65 -10.13
CA SER A 179 -24.31 5.30 -11.54
C SER A 179 -23.27 4.31 -12.06
N LYS A 180 -23.55 3.67 -13.20
CA LYS A 180 -22.66 2.73 -13.89
C LYS A 180 -21.76 3.42 -14.92
N SER A 181 -21.12 4.53 -14.55
CA SER A 181 -20.10 5.19 -15.38
C SER A 181 -18.69 4.77 -14.96
N ALA A 182 -17.65 5.12 -15.73
CA ALA A 182 -16.26 4.91 -15.34
C ALA A 182 -15.85 5.98 -14.30
N PRO A 183 -15.83 5.66 -12.99
CA PRO A 183 -15.57 6.67 -11.97
C PRO A 183 -14.11 7.13 -12.02
N ILE A 184 -13.88 8.38 -11.65
CA ILE A 184 -12.55 8.77 -11.15
C ILE A 184 -12.22 7.89 -9.95
N ARG A 185 -10.98 7.43 -9.85
CA ARG A 185 -10.54 6.65 -8.68
C ARG A 185 -10.55 7.53 -7.43
N GLU A 186 -10.93 6.91 -6.33
CA GLU A 186 -11.11 7.52 -5.01
C GLU A 186 -9.81 8.11 -4.46
N ASP A 187 -8.66 7.46 -4.70
CA ASP A 187 -7.34 7.96 -4.34
C ASP A 187 -7.04 9.31 -5.03
N LEU A 188 -7.28 9.38 -6.34
CA LEU A 188 -7.06 10.60 -7.12
C LEU A 188 -8.06 11.70 -6.74
N ALA A 189 -9.34 11.35 -6.55
CA ALA A 189 -10.35 12.30 -6.10
C ALA A 189 -9.98 12.91 -4.74
N ARG A 190 -9.55 12.08 -3.78
CA ARG A 190 -9.10 12.54 -2.46
C ARG A 190 -7.91 13.47 -2.54
N PHE A 191 -6.95 13.17 -3.40
CA PHE A 191 -5.79 14.05 -3.62
C PHE A 191 -6.20 15.41 -4.19
N ILE A 192 -7.14 15.45 -5.13
CA ILE A 192 -7.65 16.71 -5.70
C ILE A 192 -8.37 17.53 -4.62
N ILE A 193 -9.20 16.90 -3.79
CA ILE A 193 -9.87 17.57 -2.66
C ILE A 193 -8.85 18.13 -1.66
N GLN A 194 -7.78 17.38 -1.35
CA GLN A 194 -6.70 17.89 -0.50
C GLN A 194 -6.05 19.15 -1.10
N LYS A 195 -5.83 19.17 -2.42
CA LYS A 195 -5.33 20.36 -3.10
C LYS A 195 -6.31 21.53 -3.02
N MET A 196 -7.60 21.26 -3.15
CA MET A 196 -8.63 22.29 -2.99
C MET A 196 -8.63 22.89 -1.59
N HIS A 197 -8.53 22.07 -0.53
CA HIS A 197 -8.39 22.58 0.84
C HIS A 197 -7.14 23.43 1.05
N HIS A 198 -6.06 23.20 0.29
CA HIS A 198 -4.88 24.07 0.38
C HIS A 198 -5.13 25.46 -0.22
N ILE A 199 -5.98 25.54 -1.26
CA ILE A 199 -6.35 26.79 -1.94
C ILE A 199 -7.47 27.51 -1.18
N LEU A 200 -8.44 26.76 -0.67
CA LEU A 200 -9.62 27.23 0.06
C LEU A 200 -9.81 26.37 1.32
N PRO A 201 -9.18 26.73 2.45
CA PRO A 201 -9.15 25.89 3.66
C PRO A 201 -10.54 25.72 4.30
N ASP A 202 -11.35 26.77 4.27
CA ASP A 202 -12.66 26.83 4.94
C ASP A 202 -13.77 27.12 3.92
N PRO A 203 -14.18 26.14 3.09
CA PRO A 203 -15.25 26.35 2.12
C PRO A 203 -16.62 26.39 2.82
N ASP A 204 -17.48 27.34 2.46
CA ASP A 204 -18.87 27.43 2.95
C ASP A 204 -19.77 26.27 2.45
N GLY A 205 -19.34 25.58 1.38
CA GLY A 205 -20.08 24.46 0.81
C GLY A 205 -19.32 23.76 -0.29
N ILE A 206 -19.73 22.53 -0.60
CA ILE A 206 -19.20 21.74 -1.72
C ILE A 206 -20.29 21.63 -2.78
N PHE A 207 -19.97 22.11 -3.98
CA PHE A 207 -20.84 21.98 -5.15
C PHE A 207 -20.14 21.16 -6.23
N VAL A 208 -20.73 20.01 -6.60
CA VAL A 208 -20.23 19.15 -7.68
C VAL A 208 -21.27 19.13 -8.81
N PRO A 209 -21.13 20.00 -9.83
CA PRO A 209 -22.17 20.18 -10.86
C PRO A 209 -22.45 18.91 -11.68
N PHE A 210 -21.44 18.03 -11.82
CA PHE A 210 -21.54 16.77 -12.56
C PHE A 210 -21.05 15.61 -11.69
N ALA A 211 -21.89 15.19 -10.74
CA ALA A 211 -21.49 14.25 -9.70
C ALA A 211 -21.18 12.82 -10.20
N GLY A 212 -21.75 12.39 -11.33
CA GLY A 212 -21.48 11.07 -11.92
C GLY A 212 -21.75 9.92 -10.94
N THR A 213 -20.71 9.18 -10.55
CA THR A 213 -20.79 8.11 -9.53
C THR A 213 -20.87 8.61 -8.09
N GLY A 214 -20.70 9.92 -7.86
CA GLY A 214 -20.68 10.53 -6.53
C GLY A 214 -19.31 10.55 -5.86
N THR A 215 -18.23 10.13 -6.54
CA THR A 215 -16.90 9.95 -5.93
C THR A 215 -16.37 11.24 -5.26
N PHE A 216 -16.46 12.39 -5.94
CA PHE A 216 -16.01 13.66 -5.35
C PHE A 216 -16.84 14.08 -4.14
N VAL A 217 -18.17 13.87 -4.18
CA VAL A 217 -19.04 14.18 -3.04
C VAL A 217 -18.63 13.33 -1.83
N ARG A 218 -18.47 12.02 -2.03
CA ARG A 218 -18.07 11.11 -0.96
C ARG A 218 -16.71 11.46 -0.37
N GLU A 219 -15.69 11.60 -1.21
CA GLU A 219 -14.33 11.88 -0.74
C GLU A 219 -14.21 13.25 -0.06
N ALA A 220 -15.05 14.22 -0.43
CA ALA A 220 -15.08 15.54 0.19
C ALA A 220 -15.77 15.52 1.55
N VAL A 221 -16.89 14.80 1.68
CA VAL A 221 -17.52 14.54 2.99
C VAL A 221 -16.56 13.79 3.92
N ASP A 222 -15.90 12.74 3.42
CA ASP A 222 -14.90 12.02 4.20
C ASP A 222 -13.72 12.94 4.58
N SER A 223 -13.41 13.96 3.78
CA SER A 223 -12.34 14.92 4.07
C SER A 223 -12.70 15.84 5.21
N ILE A 224 -13.90 16.42 5.16
CA ILE A 224 -14.43 17.31 6.19
C ILE A 224 -14.61 16.57 7.52
N LEU A 225 -15.09 15.33 7.48
CA LEU A 225 -15.39 14.54 8.68
C LEU A 225 -14.18 13.79 9.28
N GLY A 226 -12.98 13.95 8.72
CA GLY A 226 -11.79 13.21 9.19
C GLY A 226 -11.83 11.70 8.90
N ILE A 227 -12.76 11.23 8.07
CA ILE A 227 -12.90 9.82 7.71
C ILE A 227 -11.73 9.41 6.81
N GLY A 228 -11.15 8.24 7.09
CA GLY A 228 -9.96 7.73 6.41
C GLY A 228 -9.80 6.23 6.57
N PHE A 229 -8.59 5.70 6.33
CA PHE A 229 -8.33 4.25 6.33
C PHE A 229 -8.72 3.54 7.63
N THR A 230 -8.61 4.21 8.77
CA THR A 230 -9.03 3.69 10.09
C THR A 230 -10.54 3.55 10.25
N HIS A 231 -11.32 4.19 9.37
CA HIS A 231 -12.77 4.31 9.46
C HIS A 231 -13.51 3.47 8.42
N TYR A 232 -12.85 3.09 7.33
CA TYR A 232 -13.50 2.31 6.27
C TYR A 232 -13.78 0.88 6.70
N THR A 233 -15.01 0.43 6.43
CA THR A 233 -15.44 -0.96 6.65
C THR A 233 -14.88 -1.85 5.54
N ARG A 234 -13.62 -2.28 5.71
CA ARG A 234 -12.94 -3.21 4.82
C ARG A 234 -11.86 -4.00 5.56
N ASN A 235 -11.48 -5.14 4.98
CA ASN A 235 -10.42 -5.98 5.52
C ASN A 235 -9.06 -5.55 4.95
N TYR A 236 -8.09 -5.32 5.82
CA TYR A 236 -6.70 -5.08 5.46
C TYR A 236 -5.85 -6.28 5.86
N LEU A 237 -4.92 -6.71 5.00
CA LEU A 237 -4.00 -7.80 5.36
C LEU A 237 -3.19 -7.44 6.60
N PHE A 238 -2.72 -6.19 6.71
CA PHE A 238 -1.93 -5.76 7.87
C PHE A 238 -2.65 -5.93 9.20
N GLN A 239 -3.99 -5.89 9.24
CA GLN A 239 -4.77 -6.08 10.48
C GLN A 239 -4.83 -7.55 10.91
N ASP A 240 -4.72 -8.48 9.96
CA ASP A 240 -4.74 -9.93 10.20
C ASP A 240 -3.33 -10.47 10.55
N MET A 241 -2.28 -9.64 10.53
CA MET A 241 -0.92 -10.03 10.89
C MET A 241 -0.76 -10.18 12.42
N GLU A 242 -0.01 -11.18 12.87
CA GLU A 242 0.21 -11.47 14.32
C GLU A 242 0.74 -10.26 15.10
N GLU A 243 1.65 -9.49 14.50
CA GLU A 243 2.30 -8.34 15.12
C GLU A 243 1.63 -7.01 14.74
N PHE A 244 0.35 -7.03 14.35
CA PHE A 244 -0.36 -5.78 14.05
C PHE A 244 -0.44 -4.88 15.30
N PRO A 245 0.04 -3.62 15.24
CA PRO A 245 0.04 -2.73 16.40
C PRO A 245 -1.35 -2.11 16.64
N ASN A 246 -2.29 -2.91 17.14
CA ASN A 246 -3.68 -2.52 17.42
C ASN A 246 -3.79 -1.21 18.20
N THR A 247 -3.00 -1.02 19.25
CA THR A 247 -3.02 0.20 20.07
C THR A 247 -2.65 1.46 19.29
N THR A 248 -1.75 1.35 18.30
CA THR A 248 -1.39 2.45 17.41
C THR A 248 -2.53 2.75 16.45
N TRP A 249 -3.17 1.71 15.90
CA TRP A 249 -4.31 1.88 15.01
C TRP A 249 -5.49 2.55 15.69
N ASP A 250 -5.84 2.12 16.91
CA ASP A 250 -6.92 2.71 17.71
C ASP A 250 -6.62 4.14 18.16
N PHE A 251 -5.34 4.46 18.40
CA PHE A 251 -4.92 5.83 18.67
C PHE A 251 -5.09 6.71 17.42
N LEU A 252 -4.61 6.24 16.27
CA LEU A 252 -4.73 6.96 15.00
C LEU A 252 -6.20 7.17 14.61
N LYS A 253 -7.06 6.15 14.82
CA LYS A 253 -8.51 6.24 14.60
C LYS A 253 -9.21 7.29 15.48
N ARG A 254 -8.69 7.57 16.67
CA ARG A 254 -9.26 8.60 17.57
C ARG A 254 -8.71 9.99 17.30
N LYS A 255 -7.56 10.07 16.63
CA LYS A 255 -6.85 11.32 16.36
C LYS A 255 -7.37 12.03 15.11
N PHE A 256 -7.90 11.26 14.17
CA PHE A 256 -8.54 11.69 12.92
C PHE A 256 -10.02 11.38 12.98
#